data_AF-A0A7K8MYR2-F1
#
_entry.id   AF-A0A7K8MYR2-F1
#
_cell.length_a   1.000
_cell.length_b   1.000
_cell.length_c   1.000
_cell.angle_alpha   90.00
_cell.angle_beta   90.00
_cell.angle_gamma   90.00
#
_symmetry.space_group_name_H-M   'P 1'
#
loop_
_entity.id
_entity.type
_entity.pdbx_description
1 polymer ?
#
loop_
_entity_poly.entity_id
_entity_poly.type
_entity_poly.pdbx_seq_one_letter_code
_entity_poly.pdbx_strand_id
1 'polypeptide(L)'
;ARQQGTPLSDREYRQFFRPLQAAHRASAACLIRALYGCQNPLIRRLDEYENHGVIPEGPICSELPGIPFFPDFCAFSFYRCIRKRYFIKV
;
A
#
# COMPACT_ATOMS: atom_id res chain seq x y z
N ALA A 1 -18.74 16.04 -1.50
CA ALA A 1 -18.36 14.61 -1.57
C ALA A 1 -16.99 14.45 -0.91
N ARG A 2 -16.78 13.46 -0.03
CA ARG A 2 -15.43 13.11 0.42
C ARG A 2 -14.67 12.58 -0.79
N GLN A 3 -13.47 13.10 -1.07
CA GLN A 3 -12.58 12.51 -2.07
C GLN A 3 -12.20 11.12 -1.59
N GLN A 4 -12.49 10.10 -2.38
CA GLN A 4 -11.96 8.75 -2.14
C GLN A 4 -10.53 8.72 -2.67
N GLY A 5 -9.62 8.09 -1.92
CA GLY A 5 -8.31 7.72 -2.45
C GLY A 5 -8.46 6.92 -3.73
N THR A 6 -7.64 7.21 -4.73
CA THR A 6 -7.62 6.46 -5.99
C THR A 6 -6.28 5.73 -6.13
N PRO A 7 -6.28 4.52 -6.73
CA PRO A 7 -5.04 3.82 -7.01
C PRO A 7 -4.18 4.62 -8.00
N LEU A 8 -2.86 4.51 -7.85
CA LEU A 8 -1.91 5.09 -8.80
C LEU A 8 -2.11 4.51 -10.21
N SER A 9 -2.01 5.35 -11.24
CA SER A 9 -1.81 4.88 -12.61
C SER A 9 -0.51 4.07 -12.73
N ASP A 10 -0.35 3.28 -13.79
CA ASP A 10 0.88 2.48 -13.97
C ASP A 10 2.15 3.34 -13.99
N ARG A 11 2.05 4.56 -14.52
CA ARG A 11 3.17 5.50 -14.56
C ARG A 11 3.49 6.02 -13.17
N GLU A 12 2.49 6.47 -12.42
CA GLU A 12 2.64 6.96 -11.05
C GLU A 12 3.17 5.85 -10.13
N TYR A 13 2.66 4.63 -10.29
CA TYR A 13 3.08 3.46 -9.53
C TYR A 13 4.59 3.22 -9.66
N ARG A 14 5.08 3.18 -10.90
CA ARG A 14 6.52 3.02 -11.17
C ARG A 14 7.34 4.17 -10.55
N GLN A 15 6.86 5.40 -10.66
CA GLN A 15 7.57 6.57 -10.14
C GLN A 15 7.60 6.61 -8.61
N PHE A 16 6.49 6.28 -7.96
CA PHE A 16 6.33 6.20 -6.51
C PHE A 16 7.25 5.13 -5.91
N PHE A 17 7.28 3.94 -6.49
CA PHE A 17 8.06 2.82 -5.95
C PHE A 17 9.52 2.82 -6.40
N ARG A 18 9.93 3.61 -7.39
CA ARG A 18 11.33 3.76 -7.82
C ARG A 18 12.32 3.96 -6.66
N PRO A 19 12.11 4.90 -5.71
CA PRO A 19 12.98 5.06 -4.55
C PRO A 19 12.93 3.88 -3.56
N LEU A 20 11.86 3.08 -3.58
CA LEU A 20 11.64 1.93 -2.70
C LEU A 20 12.06 0.59 -3.33
N GLN A 21 12.47 0.56 -4.61
CA GLN A 21 12.94 -0.65 -5.30
C GLN A 21 14.13 -1.33 -4.59
N ALA A 22 14.90 -0.57 -3.82
CA ALA A 22 15.90 -1.15 -2.95
C ALA A 22 15.21 -1.96 -1.85
N ALA A 23 15.33 -3.29 -1.91
CA ALA A 23 14.60 -4.22 -1.05
C ALA A 23 14.72 -3.91 0.46
N HIS A 24 15.84 -3.32 0.91
CA HIS A 24 16.02 -2.91 2.30
C HIS A 24 15.06 -1.80 2.74
N ARG A 25 14.70 -0.86 1.85
CA ARG A 25 13.77 0.24 2.16
C ARG A 25 12.34 -0.28 2.28
N ALA A 26 11.91 -1.13 1.34
CA ALA A 26 10.62 -1.81 1.43
C ALA A 26 10.54 -2.68 2.70
N SER A 27 11.61 -3.40 3.03
CA SER A 27 11.68 -4.22 4.24
C SER A 27 11.59 -3.39 5.52
N ALA A 28 12.24 -2.22 5.57
CA ALA A 28 12.17 -1.31 6.71
C ALA A 28 10.74 -0.76 6.92
N ALA A 29 10.08 -0.29 5.85
CA ALA A 29 8.69 0.17 5.92
C ALA A 29 7.74 -0.98 6.36
N CYS A 30 7.97 -2.18 5.83
CA CYS A 30 7.20 -3.36 6.22
C CYS A 30 7.42 -3.78 7.69
N LEU A 31 8.64 -3.66 8.22
CA LEU A 31 8.92 -3.90 9.63
C LEU A 31 8.17 -2.91 10.52
N ILE A 32 8.22 -1.61 10.19
CA ILE A 32 7.49 -0.58 10.93
C ILE A 32 5.97 -0.87 10.90
N ARG A 33 5.42 -1.21 9.74
CA ARG A 33 4.01 -1.60 9.61
C ARG A 33 3.66 -2.82 10.47
N ALA A 34 4.52 -3.83 10.52
CA ALA A 34 4.26 -5.04 11.29
C ALA A 34 4.29 -4.79 12.81
N LEU A 35 5.18 -3.90 13.28
CA LEU A 35 5.32 -3.60 14.70
C LEU A 35 4.29 -2.58 15.21
N TYR A 36 3.95 -1.58 14.41
CA TYR A 36 3.17 -0.42 14.85
C TYR A 36 1.82 -0.24 14.12
N GLY A 37 1.54 -1.09 13.13
CA GLY A 37 0.32 -1.00 12.33
C GLY A 37 0.29 0.20 11.38
N CYS A 38 -0.81 0.34 10.64
CA CYS A 38 -0.98 1.41 9.65
C CYS A 38 -1.31 2.78 10.25
N GLN A 39 -1.67 2.84 11.53
CA GLN A 39 -1.88 4.11 12.25
C GLN A 39 -0.57 4.77 12.68
N ASN A 40 0.57 4.08 12.54
CA ASN A 40 1.87 4.72 12.69
C ASN A 40 1.97 5.91 11.71
N PRO A 41 2.35 7.12 12.16
CA PRO A 41 2.35 8.32 11.32
C PRO A 41 3.18 8.21 10.04
N LEU A 42 4.30 7.47 10.08
CA LEU A 42 5.16 7.27 8.90
C LEU A 42 4.47 6.35 7.88
N ILE A 43 3.82 5.29 8.36
CA ILE A 43 3.09 4.35 7.50
C ILE A 43 1.84 4.99 6.93
N ARG A 44 1.08 5.70 7.76
CA ARG A 44 -0.10 6.44 7.32
C ARG A 44 0.25 7.44 6.22
N ARG A 45 1.34 8.21 6.40
CA ARG A 45 1.77 9.19 5.38
C ARG A 45 2.24 8.52 4.09
N LEU A 46 2.88 7.36 4.17
CA LEU A 46 3.24 6.57 3.01
C LEU A 46 2.00 6.09 2.25
N ASP A 47 1.00 5.60 2.97
CA ASP A 47 -0.26 5.09 2.40
C ASP A 47 -1.11 6.21 1.81
N GLU A 48 -1.16 7.38 2.46
CA GLU A 48 -1.76 8.58 1.88
C GLU A 48 -1.04 8.96 0.58
N TYR A 49 0.29 8.99 0.57
CA TYR A 49 1.06 9.34 -0.63
C TYR A 49 0.84 8.34 -1.78
N GLU A 50 0.69 7.04 -1.49
CA GLU A 50 0.36 6.03 -2.49
C GLU A 50 -1.05 6.21 -3.08
N ASN A 51 -1.94 6.92 -2.39
CA ASN A 51 -3.35 7.06 -2.81
C ASN A 51 -3.74 8.52 -3.04
N HIS A 52 -2.82 9.34 -3.59
CA HIS A 52 -3.07 10.75 -3.91
C HIS A 52 -3.49 11.61 -2.71
N GLY A 53 -2.94 11.32 -1.53
CA GLY A 53 -3.15 12.06 -0.29
C GLY A 53 -4.29 11.56 0.58
N VAL A 54 -5.10 10.59 0.11
CA VAL A 54 -6.24 10.06 0.87
C VAL A 54 -6.22 8.55 0.83
N ILE A 55 -6.23 7.89 1.98
CA ILE A 55 -6.34 6.43 2.04
C ILE A 55 -7.78 6.03 1.63
N PRO A 56 -7.98 5.09 0.70
CA PRO A 56 -9.31 4.64 0.31
C PRO A 56 -10.06 4.05 1.50
N GLU A 57 -11.33 4.43 1.65
CA GLU A 57 -12.23 3.85 2.65
C GLU A 57 -12.88 2.58 2.09
N GLY A 58 -12.98 1.53 2.90
CA GLY A 58 -13.64 0.28 2.54
C GLY A 58 -12.75 -0.73 1.80
N PRO A 59 -13.36 -1.78 1.23
CA PRO A 59 -12.63 -2.88 0.60
C PRO A 59 -11.82 -2.47 -0.63
N ILE A 60 -10.66 -3.10 -0.80
CA ILE A 60 -9.79 -2.93 -1.97
C ILE A 60 -9.96 -4.14 -2.88
N CYS A 61 -10.42 -3.93 -4.11
CA CYS A 61 -10.46 -4.97 -5.14
C CYS A 61 -9.04 -5.45 -5.46
N SER A 62 -8.90 -6.73 -5.83
CA SER A 62 -7.60 -7.31 -6.14
C SER A 62 -7.71 -8.33 -7.26
N GLU A 63 -6.80 -8.26 -8.22
CA GLU A 63 -6.66 -9.24 -9.31
C GLU A 63 -5.87 -10.49 -8.89
N LEU A 64 -5.50 -10.62 -7.61
CA LEU A 64 -4.73 -11.76 -7.12
C LEU A 64 -5.57 -13.06 -7.13
N PRO A 65 -5.04 -14.16 -7.70
CA PRO A 65 -5.72 -15.44 -7.68
C PRO A 65 -6.08 -15.88 -6.25
N GLY A 66 -7.37 -16.13 -6.01
CA GLY A 66 -7.90 -16.57 -4.73
C GLY A 66 -8.09 -15.47 -3.67
N ILE A 67 -7.77 -14.21 -3.96
CA ILE A 67 -8.02 -13.06 -3.06
C ILE A 67 -8.67 -11.93 -3.86
N PRO A 68 -10.00 -11.97 -4.04
CA PRO A 68 -10.73 -11.00 -4.87
C PRO A 68 -10.83 -9.60 -4.23
N PHE A 69 -10.71 -9.52 -2.91
CA PHE A 69 -10.71 -8.26 -2.18
C PHE A 69 -9.92 -8.35 -0.88
N PHE A 70 -9.43 -7.21 -0.43
CA PHE A 70 -8.93 -6.98 0.92
C PHE A 70 -9.95 -6.12 1.69
N PRO A 71 -10.09 -6.28 3.02
CA PRO A 71 -11.06 -5.52 3.80
C PRO A 71 -10.77 -4.02 3.80
N ASP A 72 -9.49 -3.63 3.70
CA ASP A 72 -9.04 -2.24 3.58
C ASP A 72 -7.62 -2.16 2.97
N PHE A 73 -7.16 -0.93 2.72
CA PHE A 73 -5.82 -0.66 2.19
C PHE A 73 -4.69 -1.11 3.13
N CYS A 74 -4.93 -1.11 4.45
CA CYS A 74 -3.95 -1.55 5.43
C CYS A 74 -3.68 -3.05 5.29
N ALA A 75 -4.74 -3.86 5.18
CA ALA A 75 -4.67 -5.31 4.98
C ALA A 75 -3.99 -5.65 3.65
N PHE A 76 -4.33 -4.94 2.57
CA PHE A 76 -3.65 -5.09 1.29
C PHE A 76 -2.14 -4.80 1.40
N SER A 77 -1.78 -3.67 2.02
CA SER A 77 -0.38 -3.27 2.18
C SER A 77 0.40 -4.19 3.12
N PHE A 78 -0.25 -4.71 4.16
CA PHE A 78 0.33 -5.72 5.03
C PHE A 78 0.54 -7.05 4.31
N TYR A 79 -0.41 -7.48 3.46
CA TYR A 79 -0.26 -8.65 2.61
C TYR A 79 0.99 -8.55 1.71
N ARG A 80 1.19 -7.40 1.06
CA ARG A 80 2.39 -7.13 0.25
C ARG A 80 3.67 -7.31 1.07
N CYS A 81 3.68 -6.84 2.31
CA CYS A 81 4.81 -7.00 3.22
C CYS A 81 5.09 -8.47 3.60
N ILE A 82 4.09 -9.20 4.10
CA ILE A 82 4.31 -10.59 4.58
C ILE A 82 4.68 -11.55 3.44
N ARG A 83 4.22 -11.27 2.22
CA ARG A 83 4.55 -12.08 1.03
C ARG A 83 5.80 -11.59 0.30
N LYS A 84 6.46 -10.53 0.79
CA LYS A 84 7.58 -9.84 0.11
C LYS A 84 7.23 -9.45 -1.34
N ARG A 85 5.94 -9.19 -1.57
CA ARG A 85 5.32 -8.78 -2.84
C ARG A 85 5.12 -7.26 -2.81
N TYR A 86 6.20 -6.53 -2.55
CA TYR A 86 6.17 -5.12 -2.18
C TYR A 86 5.52 -4.22 -3.24
N PHE A 87 5.62 -4.60 -4.52
CA PHE A 87 5.21 -3.78 -5.65
C PHE A 87 4.13 -4.47 -6.51
N ILE A 88 3.24 -5.22 -5.87
CA ILE A 88 2.02 -5.66 -6.52
C ILE A 88 1.05 -4.49 -6.62
N LYS A 89 0.57 -4.27 -7.83
CA LYS A 89 -0.56 -3.41 -8.13
C LYS A 89 -1.84 -4.25 -8.11
N VAL A 90 -2.92 -3.62 -7.65
CA VAL A 90 -4.29 -4.13 -7.72
C VAL A 90 -5.12 -3.27 -8.65
#